data_AF-A0A814UQ34-F1
#
_entry.id   AF-A0A814UQ34-F1
#
_cell.length_a   1.000
_cell.length_b   1.000
_cell.length_c   1.000
_cell.angle_alpha   90.00
_cell.angle_beta   90.00
_cell.angle_gamma   90.00
#
_symmetry.space_group_name_H-M   'P 1'
#
loop_
_entity.id
_entity.type
_entity.pdbx_description
1 polymer ?
#
loop_
_entity_poly.entity_id
_entity_poly.type
_entity_poly.pdbx_seq_one_letter_code
_entity_poly.pdbx_strand_id
1 'polypeptide(L)'
;MLGKWLETNESRDWPSGLGPVMLAISSCRSQSTKKTPYEMVFGQRVRSDHDFWLQIHQQMNNKSIINEEELPTSIMDDLNSANEELIEDDCLCDANFSKPLVFSSDINKFESKDSNHDSHKRIRDEAEQNYIRTAATVDGIITDLFSSTDFIDLSETISAELRQLDHNSIPNISFIQACQIFTEFKAINSCKCTGPCDTKRCPCKKQSIKCCSKCHRGKCVSCKNNI
;
A
#
# COMPACT_ATOMS: atom_id res chain seq x y z
N MET A 1 -15.64 23.36 -4.38
CA MET A 1 -15.57 22.24 -3.42
C MET A 1 -14.20 22.15 -2.75
N LEU A 2 -13.11 22.03 -3.51
CA LEU A 2 -11.75 22.00 -2.92
C LEU A 2 -11.39 23.25 -2.12
N GLY A 3 -11.64 24.47 -2.64
CA GLY A 3 -11.39 25.71 -1.89
C GLY A 3 -12.14 25.76 -0.56
N LYS A 4 -13.43 25.42 -0.56
CA LYS A 4 -14.25 25.35 0.67
C LYS A 4 -13.72 24.29 1.64
N TRP A 5 -13.26 23.14 1.14
CA TRP A 5 -12.64 22.10 1.98
C TRP A 5 -11.34 22.62 2.63
N LEU A 6 -10.49 23.30 1.86
CA LEU A 6 -9.24 23.89 2.37
C LEU A 6 -9.51 24.97 3.43
N GLU A 7 -10.50 25.83 3.19
CA GLU A 7 -10.95 26.84 4.16
C GLU A 7 -11.46 26.20 5.46
N THR A 8 -12.29 25.16 5.37
CA THR A 8 -12.84 24.46 6.54
C THR A 8 -11.77 23.72 7.34
N ASN A 9 -10.72 23.21 6.68
CA ASN A 9 -9.66 22.45 7.34
C ASN A 9 -8.42 23.31 7.69
N GLU A 10 -8.49 24.63 7.48
CA GLU A 10 -7.36 25.56 7.63
C GLU A 10 -6.07 25.09 6.92
N SER A 11 -6.24 24.29 5.86
CA SER A 11 -5.13 23.66 5.13
C SER A 11 -4.82 24.45 3.86
N ARG A 12 -3.53 24.52 3.52
CA ARG A 12 -3.04 25.03 2.23
C ARG A 12 -2.58 23.91 1.30
N ASP A 13 -2.58 22.68 1.81
CA ASP A 13 -2.13 21.50 1.09
C ASP A 13 -3.29 20.94 0.25
N TRP A 14 -3.35 21.33 -1.02
CA TRP A 14 -4.41 20.88 -1.92
C TRP A 14 -4.42 19.36 -2.20
N PRO A 15 -3.27 18.63 -2.23
CA PRO A 15 -3.28 17.17 -2.43
C PRO A 15 -4.04 16.42 -1.33
N SER A 16 -3.89 16.79 -0.06
CA SER A 16 -4.65 16.16 1.04
C SER A 16 -6.16 16.34 0.92
N GLY A 17 -6.62 17.45 0.32
CA GLY A 17 -8.04 17.69 0.07
C GLY A 17 -8.59 17.02 -1.19
N LEU A 18 -7.73 16.57 -2.11
CA LEU A 18 -8.16 16.07 -3.41
C LEU A 18 -8.97 14.77 -3.28
N GLY A 19 -8.51 13.82 -2.48
CA GLY A 19 -9.17 12.53 -2.26
C GLY A 19 -10.62 12.70 -1.75
N PRO A 20 -10.83 13.39 -0.62
CA PRO A 20 -12.18 13.65 -0.08
C PRO A 20 -13.10 14.37 -1.07
N VAL A 21 -12.57 15.36 -1.81
CA VAL A 21 -13.37 16.12 -2.79
C VAL A 21 -13.74 15.28 -4.00
N MET A 22 -12.81 14.46 -4.51
CA MET A 22 -13.09 13.55 -5.61
C MET A 22 -14.11 12.49 -5.21
N LEU A 23 -14.00 11.93 -4.01
CA LEU A 23 -14.98 11.00 -3.47
C LEU A 23 -16.36 11.66 -3.40
N ALA A 24 -16.45 12.86 -2.82
CA ALA A 24 -17.70 13.62 -2.74
C ALA A 24 -18.31 13.88 -4.13
N ILE A 25 -17.50 14.30 -5.11
CA ILE A 25 -17.97 14.51 -6.49
C ILE A 25 -18.50 13.20 -7.09
N SER A 26 -17.79 12.10 -6.89
CA SER A 26 -18.14 10.80 -7.46
C SER A 26 -19.38 10.16 -6.82
N SER A 27 -19.70 10.55 -5.58
CA SER A 27 -20.85 10.07 -4.81
C SER A 27 -22.04 11.02 -4.81
N CYS A 28 -21.90 12.27 -5.30
CA CYS A 28 -23.01 13.20 -5.45
C CYS A 28 -24.02 12.71 -6.50
N ARG A 29 -25.30 12.58 -6.10
CA ARG A 29 -26.38 12.15 -6.98
C ARG A 29 -26.84 13.31 -7.87
N SER A 30 -26.86 13.07 -9.18
CA SER A 30 -27.43 14.02 -10.13
C SER A 30 -28.95 14.08 -10.01
N GLN A 31 -29.52 15.29 -10.02
CA GLN A 31 -30.98 15.48 -9.91
C GLN A 31 -31.75 14.92 -11.11
N SER A 32 -31.13 14.95 -12.31
CA SER A 32 -31.77 14.55 -13.56
C SER A 32 -31.76 13.03 -13.78
N THR A 33 -30.62 12.38 -13.53
CA THR A 33 -30.47 10.93 -13.75
C THR A 33 -30.78 10.10 -12.51
N LYS A 34 -30.87 10.74 -11.33
CA LYS A 34 -30.97 10.09 -10.02
C LYS A 34 -29.84 9.10 -9.74
N LYS A 35 -28.72 9.20 -10.47
CA LYS A 35 -27.53 8.37 -10.31
C LYS A 35 -26.31 9.22 -10.00
N THR A 36 -25.34 8.65 -9.31
CA THR A 36 -24.02 9.27 -9.11
C THR A 36 -23.14 9.09 -10.36
N PRO A 37 -22.14 9.95 -10.59
CA PRO A 37 -21.16 9.72 -11.66
C PRO A 37 -20.52 8.33 -11.58
N TYR A 38 -20.21 7.85 -10.38
CA TYR A 38 -19.66 6.51 -10.18
C TYR A 38 -20.62 5.41 -10.64
N GLU A 39 -21.90 5.49 -10.24
CA GLU A 39 -22.93 4.53 -10.68
C GLU A 39 -23.12 4.53 -12.19
N MET A 40 -23.02 5.70 -12.83
CA MET A 40 -23.14 5.80 -14.28
C MET A 40 -21.97 5.16 -15.03
N VAL A 41 -20.76 5.23 -14.48
CA VAL A 41 -19.55 4.68 -15.10
C VAL A 41 -19.41 3.18 -14.84
N PHE A 42 -19.68 2.75 -13.61
CA PHE A 42 -19.39 1.37 -13.18
C PHE A 42 -20.63 0.49 -13.05
N GLY A 43 -21.84 1.04 -13.21
CA GLY A 43 -23.10 0.30 -13.09
C GLY A 43 -23.42 -0.18 -11.67
N GLN A 44 -22.65 0.23 -10.66
CA GLN A 44 -22.82 -0.16 -9.26
C GLN A 44 -22.68 1.04 -8.32
N ARG A 45 -23.26 0.95 -7.12
CA ARG A 45 -23.12 1.95 -6.04
C ARG A 45 -21.68 2.05 -5.55
N VAL A 46 -21.29 3.24 -5.09
CA VAL A 46 -20.04 3.43 -4.35
C VAL A 46 -20.14 2.57 -3.09
N ARG A 47 -19.19 1.65 -2.90
CA ARG A 47 -19.12 0.81 -1.69
C ARG A 47 -18.50 1.63 -0.57
N SER A 48 -19.06 1.55 0.63
CA SER A 48 -18.36 2.08 1.80
C SER A 48 -17.20 1.14 2.17
N ASP A 49 -16.14 1.69 2.77
CA ASP A 49 -15.04 0.86 3.29
C ASP A 49 -15.57 -0.19 4.27
N HIS A 50 -16.60 0.15 5.05
CA HIS A 50 -17.24 -0.78 5.97
C HIS A 50 -17.91 -1.95 5.24
N ASP A 51 -18.66 -1.70 4.17
CA ASP A 51 -19.31 -2.76 3.38
C ASP A 51 -18.28 -3.67 2.71
N PHE A 52 -17.19 -3.07 2.22
CA PHE A 52 -16.07 -3.80 1.64
C PHE A 52 -15.44 -4.76 2.67
N TRP A 53 -15.14 -4.26 3.87
CA TRP A 53 -14.58 -5.08 4.93
C TRP A 53 -15.55 -6.15 5.45
N LEU A 54 -16.84 -5.85 5.59
CA LEU A 54 -17.86 -6.84 5.93
C LEU A 54 -17.93 -7.95 4.89
N GLN A 55 -17.83 -7.61 3.61
CA GLN A 55 -17.82 -8.59 2.53
C GLN A 55 -16.59 -9.49 2.60
N ILE A 56 -15.40 -8.91 2.83
CA ILE A 56 -14.17 -9.69 3.04
C ILE A 56 -14.32 -10.62 4.24
N HIS A 57 -14.80 -10.12 5.37
CA HIS A 57 -14.99 -10.92 6.59
C HIS A 57 -16.01 -12.05 6.39
N GLN A 58 -17.12 -11.77 5.72
CA GLN A 58 -18.11 -12.79 5.38
C GLN A 58 -17.53 -13.84 4.43
N GLN A 59 -16.72 -13.44 3.45
CA GLN A 59 -16.05 -14.37 2.54
C GLN A 59 -15.00 -15.21 3.25
N MET A 60 -14.20 -14.62 4.14
CA MET A 60 -13.21 -15.33 4.97
C MET A 60 -13.87 -16.34 5.91
N ASN A 61 -15.03 -15.99 6.49
CA ASN A 61 -15.74 -16.87 7.41
C ASN A 61 -16.51 -17.99 6.69
N ASN A 62 -17.01 -17.74 5.48
CA ASN A 62 -17.82 -18.71 4.73
C ASN A 62 -17.00 -19.60 3.77
N LYS A 63 -15.76 -19.23 3.43
CA LYS A 63 -14.87 -20.04 2.60
C LYS A 63 -13.41 -19.93 3.05
N SER A 64 -12.74 -21.08 3.19
CA SER A 64 -11.28 -21.17 3.28
C SER A 64 -10.67 -20.34 2.16
N ILE A 65 -9.86 -19.35 2.53
CA ILE A 65 -9.25 -18.34 1.66
C ILE A 65 -8.77 -19.00 0.36
N ILE A 66 -9.42 -18.62 -0.73
CA ILE A 66 -9.17 -19.11 -2.06
C ILE A 66 -8.07 -18.25 -2.68
N ASN A 67 -7.10 -18.89 -3.33
CA ASN A 67 -6.03 -18.28 -4.12
C ASN A 67 -6.55 -17.13 -5.00
N GLU A 68 -5.78 -16.06 -5.19
CA GLU A 68 -6.17 -14.90 -6.03
C GLU A 68 -6.63 -15.30 -7.46
N GLU A 69 -6.19 -16.45 -7.96
CA GLU A 69 -6.54 -17.01 -9.28
C GLU A 69 -7.96 -17.59 -9.38
N GLU A 70 -8.67 -17.78 -8.27
CA GLU A 70 -10.01 -18.42 -8.22
C GLU A 70 -11.12 -17.46 -7.77
N LEU A 71 -10.90 -16.14 -7.84
CA LEU A 71 -11.96 -15.16 -7.61
C LEU A 71 -13.06 -15.30 -8.67
N PRO A 72 -14.31 -15.63 -8.29
CA PRO A 72 -15.39 -15.76 -9.26
C PRO A 72 -15.68 -14.39 -9.89
N THR A 73 -15.58 -14.31 -11.22
CA THR A 73 -15.96 -13.14 -12.03
C THR A 73 -17.45 -12.79 -11.96
N SER A 74 -18.26 -13.66 -11.35
CA SER A 74 -19.72 -13.59 -11.27
C SER A 74 -20.29 -12.67 -10.18
N ILE A 75 -19.45 -11.97 -9.40
CA ILE A 75 -19.91 -11.13 -8.27
C ILE A 75 -20.79 -9.93 -8.71
N MET A 76 -20.85 -9.61 -10.01
CA MET A 76 -21.62 -8.47 -10.50
C MET A 76 -23.14 -8.72 -10.62
N ASP A 77 -23.60 -9.97 -10.73
CA ASP A 77 -24.99 -10.25 -11.11
C ASP A 77 -25.96 -10.30 -9.91
N ASP A 78 -25.48 -10.65 -8.71
CA ASP A 78 -26.36 -10.91 -7.56
C ASP A 78 -26.84 -9.64 -6.82
N LEU A 79 -26.30 -8.45 -7.12
CA LEU A 79 -26.58 -7.23 -6.36
C LEU A 79 -27.62 -6.28 -7.00
N ASN A 80 -28.01 -6.50 -8.25
CA ASN A 80 -28.99 -5.64 -8.92
C ASN A 80 -30.45 -6.02 -8.61
N SER A 81 -30.70 -7.17 -7.99
CA SER A 81 -32.08 -7.67 -7.82
C SER A 81 -32.75 -7.33 -6.49
N ALA A 82 -32.08 -6.66 -5.55
CA ALA A 82 -32.54 -6.55 -4.16
C ALA A 82 -32.66 -5.12 -3.60
N ASN A 83 -32.61 -4.05 -4.40
CA ASN A 83 -32.54 -2.69 -3.85
C ASN A 83 -33.51 -1.66 -4.47
N GLU A 84 -34.66 -2.15 -4.98
CA GLU A 84 -35.77 -1.33 -5.48
C GLU A 84 -36.88 -1.14 -4.44
N GLU A 85 -36.53 -0.83 -3.19
CA GLU A 85 -37.50 -0.31 -2.22
C GLU A 85 -37.17 1.14 -1.86
N LEU A 86 -38.18 1.99 -2.06
CA LEU A 86 -38.16 3.44 -2.05
C LEU A 86 -37.75 3.99 -0.68
N ILE A 87 -36.65 4.74 -0.64
CA ILE A 87 -36.40 5.73 0.41
C ILE A 87 -36.39 7.09 -0.27
N GLU A 88 -37.53 7.79 -0.20
CA GLU A 88 -37.57 9.23 -0.34
C GLU A 88 -37.02 9.81 0.96
N ASP A 89 -35.75 10.24 0.95
CA ASP A 89 -35.21 11.04 2.04
C ASP A 89 -34.52 12.29 1.48
N ASP A 90 -34.92 13.41 2.09
CA ASP A 90 -34.54 14.75 1.77
C ASP A 90 -33.02 14.96 1.81
N CYS A 91 -32.54 15.69 0.83
CA CYS A 91 -31.15 16.05 0.64
C CYS A 91 -30.72 17.10 1.69
N LEU A 92 -30.31 16.65 2.88
CA LEU A 92 -29.61 17.48 3.87
C LEU A 92 -28.09 17.28 3.72
N CYS A 93 -27.45 18.13 2.91
CA CYS A 93 -26.00 18.18 2.79
C CYS A 93 -25.37 19.14 3.82
N ASP A 94 -25.66 18.95 5.12
CA ASP A 94 -24.91 19.58 6.20
C ASP A 94 -23.94 18.55 6.81
N ALA A 95 -22.75 18.46 6.21
CA ALA A 95 -21.65 17.64 6.71
C ALA A 95 -20.99 18.32 7.91
N ASN A 96 -21.46 18.00 9.12
CA ASN A 96 -20.70 18.24 10.35
C ASN A 96 -19.53 17.26 10.44
N PHE A 97 -18.36 17.66 9.93
CA PHE A 97 -17.11 16.92 10.08
C PHE A 97 -16.63 17.00 11.54
N SER A 98 -16.57 15.84 12.21
CA SER A 98 -15.84 15.72 13.48
C SER A 98 -14.33 15.85 13.23
N LYS A 99 -13.65 16.67 14.04
CA LYS A 99 -12.22 17.00 13.91
C LYS A 99 -11.33 15.77 14.19
N PRO A 100 -10.32 15.50 13.36
CA PRO A 100 -9.23 14.58 13.74
C PRO A 100 -8.21 15.29 14.64
N LEU A 101 -7.65 14.54 15.59
CA LEU A 101 -6.60 14.98 16.50
C LEU A 101 -5.26 15.10 15.75
N VAL A 102 -4.68 16.30 15.74
CA VAL A 102 -3.37 16.59 15.15
C VAL A 102 -2.28 16.45 16.21
N PHE A 103 -1.26 15.64 15.93
CA PHE A 103 0.00 15.63 16.69
C PHE A 103 1.03 16.52 16.00
N SER A 104 1.67 17.38 16.79
CA SER A 104 2.72 18.32 16.37
C SER A 104 4.05 17.60 16.22
N SER A 105 4.76 17.86 15.12
CA SER A 105 6.21 17.63 15.05
C SER A 105 6.88 18.93 14.60
N ASP A 106 7.78 19.43 15.47
CA ASP A 106 8.49 20.68 15.29
C ASP A 106 9.46 20.59 14.10
N ILE A 107 9.27 21.46 13.11
CA ILE A 107 10.20 21.61 11.98
C ILE A 107 10.97 22.92 12.16
N ASN A 108 12.29 22.79 12.26
CA ASN A 108 13.23 23.91 12.32
C ASN A 108 13.13 24.75 11.03
N LYS A 109 12.81 26.03 11.19
CA LYS A 109 12.69 27.01 10.11
C LYS A 109 14.07 27.60 9.78
N PHE A 110 14.62 27.26 8.61
CA PHE A 110 15.83 27.89 8.08
C PHE A 110 15.44 28.89 6.99
N GLU A 111 15.77 30.17 7.19
CA GLU A 111 15.53 31.24 6.20
C GLU A 111 16.62 31.21 5.12
N SER A 112 16.24 31.27 3.84
CA SER A 112 17.17 31.73 2.80
C SER A 112 16.45 32.47 1.65
N LYS A 113 17.13 33.51 1.17
CA LYS A 113 16.67 34.52 0.19
C LYS A 113 17.03 34.14 -1.26
N ASP A 114 16.09 34.46 -2.15
CA ASP A 114 16.21 34.90 -3.55
C ASP A 114 17.05 34.11 -4.58
N SER A 115 16.36 33.41 -5.50
CA SER A 115 16.50 33.59 -6.97
C SER A 115 15.37 32.85 -7.72
N ASN A 116 14.59 33.59 -8.51
CA ASN A 116 13.18 33.30 -8.75
C ASN A 116 12.84 32.45 -9.99
N HIS A 117 13.79 31.65 -10.51
CA HIS A 117 13.51 30.75 -11.64
C HIS A 117 13.94 29.29 -11.39
N ASP A 118 14.86 29.07 -10.45
CA ASP A 118 15.28 27.73 -10.00
C ASP A 118 14.46 27.24 -8.78
N SER A 119 13.57 28.09 -8.26
CA SER A 119 12.77 27.85 -7.05
C SER A 119 11.74 26.75 -7.23
N HIS A 120 11.02 26.67 -8.35
CA HIS A 120 10.01 25.62 -8.54
C HIS A 120 10.62 24.22 -8.68
N LYS A 121 11.79 24.12 -9.32
CA LYS A 121 12.52 22.86 -9.41
C LYS A 121 13.05 22.45 -8.04
N ARG A 122 13.66 23.38 -7.29
CA ARG A 122 14.09 23.13 -5.91
C ARG A 122 12.94 22.78 -4.98
N ILE A 123 11.80 23.47 -5.04
CA ILE A 123 10.61 23.17 -4.23
C ILE A 123 10.05 21.80 -4.58
N ARG A 124 10.07 21.38 -5.86
CA ARG A 124 9.68 20.02 -6.25
C ARG A 124 10.68 18.99 -5.73
N ASP A 125 11.97 19.20 -5.94
CA ASP A 125 13.03 18.28 -5.51
C ASP A 125 13.07 18.17 -3.96
N GLU A 126 12.79 19.26 -3.24
CA GLU A 126 12.72 19.34 -1.77
C GLU A 126 11.41 18.73 -1.23
N ALA A 127 10.29 18.89 -1.96
CA ALA A 127 9.06 18.17 -1.67
C ALA A 127 9.25 16.67 -1.87
N GLU A 128 9.86 16.24 -2.99
CA GLU A 128 10.15 14.83 -3.27
C GLU A 128 11.11 14.23 -2.24
N GLN A 129 12.13 14.97 -1.78
CA GLN A 129 13.01 14.54 -0.69
C GLN A 129 12.27 14.36 0.64
N ASN A 130 11.22 15.16 0.92
CA ASN A 130 10.39 15.02 2.12
C ASN A 130 9.45 13.79 2.10
N TYR A 131 9.28 13.12 0.95
CA TYR A 131 8.46 11.91 0.82
C TYR A 131 9.26 10.62 0.82
N ILE A 132 10.58 10.71 0.93
CA ILE A 132 11.45 9.55 0.96
C ILE A 132 11.71 9.17 2.42
N ARG A 133 11.26 7.97 2.79
CA ARG A 133 11.47 7.41 4.13
C ARG A 133 12.46 6.26 4.09
N THR A 134 13.28 6.16 5.12
CA THR A 134 14.08 4.98 5.41
C THR A 134 13.26 4.04 6.28
N ALA A 135 13.23 2.75 5.94
CA ALA A 135 12.57 1.73 6.75
C ALA A 135 13.56 1.11 7.76
N ALA A 136 13.09 0.82 8.97
CA ALA A 136 13.85 0.12 9.98
C ALA A 136 13.19 -1.21 10.34
N THR A 137 14.02 -2.21 10.61
CA THR A 137 13.62 -3.54 11.07
C THR A 137 14.39 -3.87 12.36
N VAL A 138 13.98 -4.92 13.06
CA VAL A 138 14.72 -5.44 14.23
C VAL A 138 16.16 -5.83 13.90
N ASP A 139 16.44 -6.16 12.63
CA ASP A 139 17.75 -6.63 12.17
C ASP A 139 18.63 -5.54 11.56
N GLY A 140 18.07 -4.39 11.20
CA GLY A 140 18.80 -3.39 10.44
C GLY A 140 17.98 -2.20 9.94
N ILE A 141 18.67 -1.10 9.63
CA ILE A 141 18.13 0.04 8.87
C ILE A 141 18.28 -0.27 7.39
N ILE A 142 17.18 -0.21 6.63
CA ILE A 142 17.18 -0.48 5.20
C ILE A 142 17.74 0.74 4.47
N THR A 143 18.83 0.55 3.72
CA THR A 143 19.53 1.63 2.99
C THR A 143 18.74 2.17 1.80
N ASP A 144 17.79 1.38 1.30
CA ASP A 144 16.93 1.76 0.18
C ASP A 144 15.95 2.86 0.59
N LEU A 145 15.61 3.69 -0.38
CA LEU A 145 14.74 4.84 -0.24
C LEU A 145 13.34 4.47 -0.73
N PHE A 146 12.32 4.73 0.08
CA PHE A 146 10.95 4.34 -0.22
C PHE A 146 10.03 5.56 -0.25
N SER A 147 9.08 5.58 -1.18
CA SER A 147 8.02 6.58 -1.22
C SER A 147 7.02 6.33 -0.09
N SER A 148 6.39 7.39 0.43
CA SER A 148 5.25 7.26 1.34
C SER A 148 4.10 6.41 0.78
N THR A 149 3.97 6.29 -0.55
CA THR A 149 2.98 5.41 -1.20
C THR A 149 3.34 3.92 -1.16
N ASP A 150 4.59 3.59 -0.86
CA ASP A 150 5.08 2.21 -0.83
C ASP A 150 4.73 1.50 0.48
N PHE A 151 4.26 2.25 1.48
CA PHE A 151 3.90 1.74 2.80
C PHE A 151 2.41 1.90 3.09
N ILE A 152 1.85 0.87 3.74
CA ILE A 152 0.58 0.99 4.44
C ILE A 152 0.87 1.64 5.79
N ASP A 153 0.09 2.66 6.16
CA ASP A 153 0.21 3.29 7.48
C ASP A 153 -0.25 2.29 8.55
N LEU A 154 0.72 1.79 9.31
CA LEU A 154 0.52 0.88 10.44
C LEU A 154 0.98 1.54 11.75
N SER A 155 0.90 2.87 11.84
CA SER A 155 1.31 3.64 13.02
C SER A 155 0.65 3.17 14.32
N GLU A 156 -0.57 2.64 14.24
CA GLU A 156 -1.30 2.05 15.36
C GLU A 156 -0.85 0.62 15.72
N THR A 157 -0.10 -0.04 14.84
CA THR A 157 0.32 -1.45 14.95
C THR A 157 1.82 -1.62 15.20
N ILE A 158 2.56 -0.52 15.44
CA ILE A 158 4.00 -0.58 15.70
C ILE A 158 4.26 -1.43 16.95
N SER A 159 4.98 -2.54 16.78
CA SER A 159 5.32 -3.43 17.89
C SER A 159 6.19 -2.70 18.93
N ALA A 160 5.98 -3.02 20.21
CA ALA A 160 6.74 -2.42 21.31
C ALA A 160 8.26 -2.62 21.18
N GLU A 161 8.68 -3.67 20.47
CA GLU A 161 10.07 -4.02 20.18
C GLU A 161 10.76 -2.95 19.33
N LEU A 162 10.06 -2.37 18.35
CA LEU A 162 10.62 -1.33 17.49
C LEU A 162 10.84 0.00 18.23
N ARG A 163 10.07 0.26 19.30
CA ARG A 163 10.20 1.49 20.11
C ARG A 163 11.41 1.48 21.05
N GLN A 164 12.00 0.31 21.30
CA GLN A 164 13.13 0.14 22.23
C GLN A 164 14.46 -0.07 21.51
N LEU A 165 14.47 0.00 20.17
CA LEU A 165 15.66 -0.18 19.35
C LEU A 165 16.58 1.04 19.48
N ASP A 166 17.84 0.81 19.89
CA ASP A 166 18.88 1.83 19.85
C ASP A 166 19.39 2.02 18.43
N HIS A 167 18.93 3.09 17.78
CA HIS A 167 19.27 3.43 16.40
C HIS A 167 20.78 3.55 16.13
N ASN A 168 21.62 3.77 17.15
CA ASN A 168 23.07 3.88 16.97
C ASN A 168 23.78 2.52 16.89
N SER A 169 23.11 1.45 17.33
CA SER A 169 23.69 0.10 17.41
C SER A 169 23.32 -0.79 16.21
N ILE A 170 22.36 -0.36 15.40
CA ILE A 170 21.73 -1.18 14.36
C ILE A 170 22.51 -1.04 13.04
N PRO A 171 22.88 -2.15 12.38
CA PRO A 171 23.60 -2.10 11.12
C PRO A 171 22.71 -1.62 9.97
N ASN A 172 23.33 -1.04 8.95
CA ASN A 172 22.67 -0.77 7.68
C ASN A 172 22.63 -2.06 6.84
N ILE A 173 21.44 -2.42 6.35
CA ILE A 173 21.20 -3.60 5.50
C ILE A 173 20.48 -3.18 4.22
N SER A 174 20.68 -3.91 3.13
CA SER A 174 19.90 -3.72 1.89
C SER A 174 18.49 -4.31 2.03
N PHE A 175 17.54 -3.83 1.23
CA PHE A 175 16.18 -4.39 1.18
C PHE A 175 16.19 -5.90 0.90
N ILE A 176 17.06 -6.35 0.00
CA ILE A 176 17.22 -7.78 -0.29
C ILE A 176 17.68 -8.56 0.95
N GLN A 177 18.65 -8.03 1.72
CA GLN A 177 19.08 -8.69 2.95
C GLN A 177 17.97 -8.75 3.98
N ALA A 178 17.20 -7.67 4.15
CA ALA A 178 16.03 -7.65 5.03
C ALA A 178 15.02 -8.74 4.64
N CYS A 179 14.68 -8.86 3.35
CA CYS A 179 13.80 -9.93 2.86
C CYS A 179 14.38 -11.32 3.12
N GLN A 180 15.69 -11.52 2.93
CA GLN A 180 16.34 -12.82 3.18
C GLN A 180 16.31 -13.21 4.65
N ILE A 181 16.44 -12.25 5.56
CA ILE A 181 16.35 -12.49 7.01
C ILE A 181 14.91 -12.84 7.38
N PHE A 182 13.94 -12.00 6.96
CA PHE A 182 12.53 -12.18 7.26
C PHE A 182 11.96 -13.51 6.74
N THR A 183 12.35 -13.91 5.53
CA THR A 183 11.88 -15.17 4.92
C THR A 183 12.74 -16.39 5.27
N GLU A 184 13.79 -16.21 6.08
CA GLU A 184 14.87 -17.18 6.29
C GLU A 184 15.52 -17.69 4.98
N PHE A 185 15.25 -17.02 3.85
CA PHE A 185 15.65 -17.46 2.53
C PHE A 185 17.03 -16.94 2.17
N LYS A 186 18.06 -17.80 2.26
CA LYS A 186 19.41 -17.46 1.82
C LYS A 186 19.58 -17.67 0.31
N ALA A 187 19.18 -16.68 -0.48
CA ALA A 187 19.38 -16.64 -1.94
C ALA A 187 20.83 -16.33 -2.36
N ILE A 188 21.82 -16.58 -1.50
CA ILE A 188 23.15 -15.96 -1.64
C ILE A 188 23.93 -16.52 -2.85
N ASN A 189 23.58 -17.71 -3.34
CA ASN A 189 24.20 -18.27 -4.53
C ASN A 189 23.15 -18.89 -5.43
N SER A 190 22.81 -18.21 -6.53
CA SER A 190 22.16 -18.88 -7.65
C SER A 190 23.03 -20.08 -8.05
N CYS A 191 22.44 -21.28 -8.07
CA CYS A 191 23.14 -22.47 -8.54
C CYS A 191 23.62 -22.19 -9.97
N LYS A 192 24.93 -22.26 -10.22
CA LYS A 192 25.48 -22.19 -11.59
C LYS A 192 25.46 -23.55 -12.28
N CYS A 193 24.45 -24.35 -11.94
CA CYS A 193 24.38 -25.76 -12.25
C CYS A 193 23.77 -25.90 -13.64
N THR A 194 24.54 -26.43 -14.59
CA THR A 194 24.08 -26.64 -15.97
C THR A 194 23.29 -27.94 -16.15
N GLY A 195 23.31 -28.83 -15.14
CA GLY A 195 22.63 -30.13 -15.11
C GLY A 195 21.89 -30.39 -13.79
N PRO A 196 21.45 -31.63 -13.54
CA PRO A 196 20.70 -31.98 -12.33
C PRO A 196 21.52 -31.72 -11.06
N CYS A 197 20.85 -31.24 -10.00
CA CYS A 197 21.46 -30.95 -8.69
C CYS A 197 21.61 -32.20 -7.80
N ASP A 198 22.12 -33.30 -8.36
CA ASP A 198 22.34 -34.57 -7.66
C ASP A 198 23.79 -34.74 -7.19
N THR A 199 24.75 -34.20 -7.93
CA THR A 199 26.18 -34.33 -7.60
C THR A 199 26.63 -33.37 -6.49
N LYS A 200 27.64 -33.79 -5.71
CA LYS A 200 28.34 -32.93 -4.72
C LYS A 200 29.04 -31.70 -5.34
N ARG A 201 29.02 -31.56 -6.67
CA ARG A 201 29.51 -30.35 -7.37
C ARG A 201 28.50 -29.20 -7.31
N CYS A 202 27.22 -29.49 -7.04
CA CYS A 202 26.19 -28.48 -6.83
C CYS A 202 26.42 -27.74 -5.49
N PRO A 203 26.51 -26.40 -5.47
CA PRO A 203 26.66 -25.61 -4.24
C PRO A 203 25.49 -25.83 -3.27
N CYS A 204 24.26 -25.89 -3.79
CA CYS A 204 23.05 -26.12 -3.00
C CYS A 204 23.11 -27.48 -2.28
N LYS A 205 23.52 -28.55 -2.99
CA LYS A 205 23.67 -29.87 -2.37
C LYS A 205 24.81 -29.93 -1.36
N LYS A 206 25.92 -29.24 -1.63
CA LYS A 206 27.08 -29.16 -0.71
C LYS A 206 26.74 -28.46 0.61
N GLN A 207 25.88 -27.44 0.55
CA GLN A 207 25.44 -26.67 1.72
C GLN A 207 24.13 -27.20 2.33
N SER A 208 23.59 -28.31 1.81
CA SER A 208 22.27 -28.85 2.22
C SER A 208 21.11 -27.85 2.09
N ILE A 209 21.18 -26.94 1.11
CA ILE A 209 20.15 -25.93 0.82
C ILE A 209 19.28 -26.43 -0.34
N LYS A 210 17.95 -26.23 -0.26
CA LYS A 210 17.00 -26.56 -1.34
C LYS A 210 17.17 -25.61 -2.53
N CYS A 211 17.04 -26.11 -3.76
CA CYS A 211 17.14 -25.28 -4.96
C CYS A 211 15.80 -24.60 -5.25
N CYS A 212 15.81 -23.31 -5.60
CA CYS A 212 14.61 -22.59 -6.06
C CYS A 212 14.44 -22.67 -7.60
N SER A 213 13.26 -22.33 -8.12
CA SER A 213 12.98 -22.28 -9.57
C SER A 213 13.96 -21.38 -10.35
N LYS A 214 14.50 -20.33 -9.71
CA LYS A 214 15.52 -19.45 -10.30
C LYS A 214 16.91 -20.09 -10.45
N CYS A 215 17.19 -21.22 -9.80
CA CYS A 215 18.45 -21.96 -9.96
C CYS A 215 18.55 -22.65 -11.33
N HIS A 216 17.41 -22.91 -11.98
CA HIS A 216 17.34 -23.62 -13.26
C HIS A 216 16.60 -22.78 -14.31
N ARG A 217 17.00 -21.51 -14.50
CA ARG A 217 16.44 -20.66 -15.56
C ARG A 217 16.67 -21.32 -16.93
N GLY A 218 15.62 -21.86 -17.52
CA GLY A 218 15.57 -22.23 -18.95
C GLY A 218 15.98 -23.65 -19.32
N LYS A 219 16.32 -24.53 -18.37
CA LYS A 219 16.53 -25.96 -18.66
C LYS A 219 15.75 -26.79 -17.64
N CYS A 220 14.61 -27.30 -18.08
CA CYS A 220 13.69 -28.17 -17.34
C CYS A 220 14.32 -29.53 -17.01
N VAL A 221 15.41 -29.55 -16.23
CA VAL A 221 15.89 -30.78 -15.61
C VAL A 221 15.29 -30.80 -14.21
N SER A 222 14.46 -31.80 -13.93
CA SER A 222 13.79 -31.99 -12.65
C SER A 222 14.81 -31.92 -11.50
N CYS A 223 14.74 -30.86 -10.70
CA CYS A 223 15.60 -30.71 -9.55
C CYS A 223 15.22 -31.76 -8.51
N LYS A 224 16.10 -32.72 -8.22
CA LYS A 224 15.92 -33.72 -7.14
C LYS A 224 16.11 -33.15 -5.73
N ASN A 225 16.35 -31.84 -5.62
CA ASN A 225 16.55 -31.12 -4.37
C ASN A 225 15.61 -29.90 -4.31
N ASN A 226 14.39 -30.07 -4.83
CA ASN A 226 13.33 -29.07 -4.77
C ASN A 226 12.56 -29.20 -3.43
N ILE A 227 11.75 -28.20 -3.10
CA ILE A 227 10.79 -28.27 -1.99
C ILE A 227 9.81 -29.43 -2.20
#